data_AF-A0A6P1E772-F1
#
_entry.id   AF-A0A6P1E772-F1
#
_cell.length_a   1.000
_cell.length_b   1.000
_cell.length_c   1.000
_cell.angle_alpha   90.00
_cell.angle_beta   90.00
_cell.angle_gamma   90.00
#
_symmetry.space_group_name_H-M   'P 1'
#
loop_
_entity.id
_entity.type
_entity.pdbx_description
1 polymer ?
#
loop_
_entity_poly.entity_id
_entity_poly.type
_entity_poly.pdbx_seq_one_letter_code
_entity_poly.pdbx_strand_id
1 'polypeptide(L)'
;MYGINNNPSENNFLLIVNSAKECLKVQNYIGALDIVLTLPDICGNVEYQNKKLGTGERYKKWYKAYIDNHESALKRNKVGLIISPSYDAEFVYKLRCSFLHQGETLQAYLKNKYNEVTDVNFTILFTIPNKNNRKLPTFQTSSSGPSWGPFSSGGKIEYTLSIDVEDMCKKIISAAEKFYDKNKNKFSDFKGFASLNNNIYK
;
A
#
# COMPACT_ATOMS: atom_id res chain seq x y z
N MET A 1 -20.08 1.31 -19.39
CA MET A 1 -20.53 2.67 -19.03
C MET A 1 -19.40 3.32 -18.27
N TYR A 2 -18.70 4.27 -18.88
CA TYR A 2 -17.71 5.11 -18.20
C TYR A 2 -18.41 5.93 -17.11
N GLY A 3 -17.73 6.26 -16.01
CA GLY A 3 -18.28 7.05 -14.90
C GLY A 3 -18.81 8.40 -15.37
N ILE A 4 -20.09 8.44 -15.73
CA ILE A 4 -20.77 9.64 -16.21
C ILE A 4 -20.94 10.56 -15.00
N ASN A 5 -20.09 11.59 -14.93
CA ASN A 5 -20.23 12.68 -13.98
C ASN A 5 -21.40 13.57 -14.44
N ASN A 6 -22.55 13.42 -13.79
CA ASN A 6 -23.74 14.25 -14.02
C ASN A 6 -23.77 15.50 -13.12
N ASN A 7 -22.71 15.77 -12.34
CA ASN A 7 -22.72 16.84 -11.35
C ASN A 7 -21.42 17.67 -11.37
N PRO A 8 -21.44 18.90 -11.93
CA PRO A 8 -20.28 19.80 -12.01
C PRO A 8 -19.66 20.21 -10.66
N SER A 9 -20.26 19.77 -9.55
CA SER A 9 -19.84 20.03 -8.17
C SER A 9 -19.08 18.86 -7.51
N GLU A 10 -18.92 17.71 -8.19
CA GLU A 10 -18.18 16.59 -7.62
C GLU A 10 -16.69 16.92 -7.50
N ASN A 11 -16.20 16.89 -6.25
CA ASN A 11 -14.80 17.15 -5.92
C ASN A 11 -13.90 16.14 -6.65
N ASN A 12 -12.90 16.63 -7.39
CA ASN A 12 -11.97 15.79 -8.18
C ASN A 12 -11.32 14.66 -7.36
N PHE A 13 -11.11 14.87 -6.06
CA PHE A 13 -10.62 13.83 -5.17
C PHE A 13 -11.61 12.66 -5.03
N LEU A 14 -12.91 12.95 -4.89
CA LEU A 14 -13.94 11.92 -4.79
C LEU A 14 -14.09 11.13 -6.09
N LEU A 15 -13.83 11.74 -7.25
CA LEU A 15 -13.80 11.02 -8.53
C LEU A 15 -12.70 9.94 -8.54
N ILE A 16 -11.52 10.26 -8.00
CA ILE A 16 -10.40 9.29 -7.89
C ILE A 16 -10.78 8.15 -6.93
N VAL A 17 -11.33 8.50 -5.76
CA VAL A 17 -11.79 7.52 -4.76
C VAL A 17 -12.88 6.61 -5.35
N ASN A 18 -13.87 7.18 -6.04
CA ASN A 18 -14.94 6.42 -6.67
C ASN A 18 -14.41 5.52 -7.78
N SER A 19 -13.44 5.98 -8.57
CA SER A 19 -12.80 5.16 -9.61
C SER A 19 -12.13 3.92 -9.01
N ALA A 20 -11.40 4.06 -7.90
CA ALA A 20 -10.84 2.91 -7.19
C ALA A 20 -11.93 1.93 -6.69
N LYS A 21 -13.05 2.45 -6.18
CA LYS A 21 -14.18 1.64 -5.72
C LYS A 21 -14.86 0.90 -6.88
N GLU A 22 -15.02 1.53 -8.03
CA GLU A 22 -15.54 0.88 -9.24
C GLU A 22 -14.60 -0.24 -9.71
N CYS A 23 -13.28 -0.02 -9.69
CA CYS A 23 -12.32 -1.08 -9.98
C CYS A 23 -12.47 -2.29 -9.04
N LEU A 24 -12.66 -2.06 -7.73
CA LEU A 24 -12.92 -3.15 -6.78
C LEU A 24 -14.24 -3.87 -7.07
N LYS A 25 -15.32 -3.14 -7.40
CA LYS A 25 -16.63 -3.74 -7.72
C LYS A 25 -16.56 -4.70 -8.90
N VAL A 26 -15.80 -4.35 -9.94
CA VAL A 26 -15.62 -5.18 -11.13
C VAL A 26 -14.44 -6.15 -11.03
N GLN A 27 -13.86 -6.31 -9.84
CA GLN A 27 -12.71 -7.20 -9.58
C GLN A 27 -11.45 -6.85 -10.41
N ASN A 28 -11.32 -5.60 -10.85
CA ASN A 28 -10.09 -5.07 -11.41
C ASN A 28 -9.14 -4.66 -10.28
N TYR A 29 -8.52 -5.65 -9.64
CA TYR A 29 -7.66 -5.45 -8.47
C TYR A 29 -6.38 -4.68 -8.77
N ILE A 30 -5.80 -4.87 -9.96
CA ILE A 30 -4.61 -4.14 -10.42
C ILE A 30 -4.95 -2.65 -10.60
N GLY A 31 -6.05 -2.34 -11.30
CA GLY A 31 -6.50 -0.95 -11.45
C GLY A 31 -6.90 -0.31 -10.13
N ALA A 32 -7.54 -1.06 -9.23
CA ALA A 32 -7.87 -0.57 -7.89
C ALA A 32 -6.60 -0.22 -7.10
N LEU A 33 -5.62 -1.13 -7.08
CA LEU A 33 -4.37 -0.94 -6.36
C LEU A 33 -3.59 0.26 -6.92
N ASP A 34 -3.52 0.40 -8.24
CA ASP A 34 -2.86 1.51 -8.93
C ASP A 34 -3.41 2.86 -8.46
N ILE A 35 -4.74 3.03 -8.53
CA ILE A 35 -5.41 4.27 -8.13
C ILE A 35 -5.22 4.51 -6.63
N VAL A 36 -5.41 3.47 -5.81
CA VAL A 36 -5.35 3.58 -4.35
C VAL A 36 -3.97 4.02 -3.87
N LEU A 37 -2.88 3.53 -4.49
CA LEU A 37 -1.52 3.92 -4.13
C LEU A 37 -1.23 5.40 -4.39
N THR A 38 -2.08 6.11 -5.14
CA THR A 38 -1.97 7.58 -5.30
C THR A 38 -2.65 8.37 -4.18
N LEU A 39 -3.61 7.77 -3.44
CA LEU A 39 -4.39 8.49 -2.43
C LEU A 39 -3.53 9.06 -1.30
N PRO A 40 -2.52 8.34 -0.76
CA PRO A 40 -1.64 8.92 0.26
C PRO A 40 -0.75 10.07 -0.27
N ASP A 41 -0.39 10.09 -1.56
CA ASP A 41 0.31 11.23 -2.17
C ASP A 41 -0.59 12.47 -2.15
N ILE A 42 -1.84 12.32 -2.60
CA ILE A 42 -2.81 13.43 -2.68
C ILE A 42 -3.10 13.95 -1.27
N CYS A 43 -3.49 13.07 -0.35
CA CYS A 43 -3.84 13.45 1.01
C CYS A 43 -2.63 14.01 1.78
N GLY A 44 -1.44 13.43 1.61
CA GLY A 44 -0.20 13.94 2.20
C GLY A 44 0.19 15.31 1.65
N ASN A 45 -0.01 15.55 0.35
CA ASN A 45 0.22 16.87 -0.24
C ASN A 45 -0.77 17.91 0.32
N VAL A 46 -2.06 17.56 0.44
CA VAL A 46 -3.09 18.43 1.01
C VAL A 46 -2.80 18.74 2.49
N GLU A 47 -2.42 17.76 3.30
CA GLU A 47 -2.18 17.96 4.73
C GLU A 47 -0.90 18.77 5.00
N TYR A 48 0.15 18.51 4.22
CA TYR A 48 1.48 19.04 4.47
C TYR A 48 1.93 20.04 3.40
N GLN A 49 0.99 20.68 2.70
CA GLN A 49 1.27 21.68 1.66
C GLN A 49 2.20 22.80 2.13
N ASN A 50 2.05 23.24 3.38
CA ASN A 50 2.82 24.35 3.97
C ASN A 50 4.13 23.90 4.63
N LYS A 51 4.50 22.61 4.53
CA LYS A 51 5.73 22.07 5.10
C LYS A 51 6.74 21.81 4.00
N LYS A 52 8.01 22.11 4.26
CA LYS A 52 9.15 21.75 3.40
C LYS A 52 9.45 20.25 3.56
N LEU A 53 8.55 19.41 3.06
CA LEU A 53 8.70 17.95 3.05
C LEU A 53 8.69 17.45 1.60
N GLY A 54 9.52 16.45 1.31
CA GLY A 54 9.50 15.77 0.03
C GLY A 54 8.19 14.99 -0.19
N THR A 55 7.84 14.68 -1.44
CA THR A 55 6.62 13.91 -1.76
C THR A 55 6.57 12.57 -1.01
N GLY A 56 7.66 11.82 -1.00
CA GLY A 56 7.74 10.56 -0.26
C GLY A 56 7.64 10.71 1.26
N GLU A 57 8.13 11.81 1.83
CA GLU A 57 7.97 12.07 3.27
C GLU A 57 6.52 12.38 3.62
N ARG A 58 5.84 13.17 2.79
CA ARG A 58 4.41 13.48 2.95
C ARG A 58 3.55 12.23 2.85
N TYR A 59 3.82 11.39 1.85
CA TYR A 59 3.19 10.07 1.68
C TYR A 59 3.32 9.24 2.95
N LYS A 60 4.56 9.02 3.39
CA LYS A 60 4.85 8.14 4.53
C LYS A 60 4.24 8.67 5.82
N LYS A 61 4.32 9.99 6.03
CA LYS A 61 3.77 10.65 7.22
C LYS A 61 2.25 10.55 7.26
N TRP A 62 1.58 10.75 6.12
CA TRP A 62 0.13 10.58 6.04
C TRP A 62 -0.26 9.12 6.25
N TYR A 63 0.37 8.18 5.56
CA TYR A 63 0.07 6.76 5.70
C TYR A 63 0.17 6.29 7.17
N LYS A 64 1.25 6.68 7.86
CA LYS A 64 1.47 6.37 9.28
C LYS A 64 0.43 7.01 10.21
N ALA A 65 -0.12 8.18 9.85
CA ALA A 65 -1.10 8.88 10.67
C ALA A 65 -2.53 8.33 10.53
N TYR A 66 -2.90 7.81 9.36
CA TYR A 66 -4.30 7.47 9.06
C TYR A 66 -4.57 6.00 8.74
N ILE A 67 -3.55 5.17 8.46
CA ILE A 67 -3.75 3.77 8.05
C ILE A 67 -3.08 2.80 9.02
N ASP A 68 -1.78 2.97 9.29
CA ASP A 68 -1.02 1.98 10.05
C ASP A 68 -0.10 2.62 11.10
N ASN A 69 -0.16 2.10 12.32
CA ASN A 69 0.73 2.45 13.43
C ASN A 69 1.70 1.30 13.80
N HIS A 70 1.65 0.17 13.10
CA HIS A 70 2.50 -0.99 13.36
C HIS A 70 3.70 -1.02 12.41
N GLU A 71 4.88 -0.75 12.97
CA GLU A 71 6.12 -0.80 12.21
C GLU A 71 6.61 -2.24 12.02
N SER A 72 7.21 -2.50 10.86
CA SER A 72 7.96 -3.74 10.69
C SER A 72 9.09 -3.80 11.72
N ALA A 73 9.32 -4.96 12.33
CA ALA A 73 10.27 -5.08 13.43
C ALA A 73 11.36 -6.11 13.15
N LEU A 74 12.59 -5.81 13.58
CA LEU A 74 13.67 -6.77 13.76
C LEU A 74 13.87 -6.92 15.26
N LYS A 75 13.58 -8.10 15.82
CA LYS A 75 13.67 -8.35 17.26
C LYS A 75 14.66 -9.46 17.54
N ARG A 76 15.54 -9.24 18.50
CA ARG A 76 16.42 -10.31 19.01
C ARG A 76 15.71 -11.08 20.11
N ASN A 77 15.65 -12.40 20.00
CA ASN A 77 15.20 -13.28 21.08
C ASN A 77 16.33 -14.24 21.48
N LYS A 78 16.03 -15.19 22.39
CA LYS A 78 17.00 -16.20 22.88
C LYS A 78 17.57 -17.11 21.77
N VAL A 79 16.97 -17.09 20.59
CA VAL A 79 17.21 -18.01 19.49
C VAL A 79 17.81 -17.31 18.26
N GLY A 80 17.81 -15.98 18.21
CA GLY A 80 18.40 -15.21 17.11
C GLY A 80 17.64 -13.92 16.80
N LEU A 81 17.90 -13.35 15.61
CA LEU A 81 17.12 -12.25 15.05
C LEU A 81 15.85 -12.80 14.40
N ILE A 82 14.69 -12.23 14.76
CA ILE A 82 13.39 -12.50 14.16
C ILE A 82 12.93 -11.27 13.40
N ILE A 83 12.59 -11.47 12.13
CA ILE A 83 11.97 -10.47 11.29
C ILE A 83 10.45 -10.59 11.40
N SER A 84 9.77 -9.47 11.61
CA SER A 84 8.32 -9.34 11.54
C SER A 84 7.98 -8.25 10.53
N PRO A 85 8.00 -8.56 9.22
CA PRO A 85 7.70 -7.58 8.17
C PRO A 85 6.21 -7.24 8.16
N SER A 86 5.88 -5.99 7.89
CA SER A 86 4.51 -5.46 7.79
C SER A 86 4.39 -4.46 6.61
N TYR A 87 3.17 -4.00 6.33
CA TYR A 87 2.87 -2.93 5.37
C TYR A 87 3.06 -1.55 5.99
N ASP A 88 4.24 -1.33 6.58
CA ASP A 88 4.58 -0.03 7.13
C ASP A 88 4.67 1.04 6.03
N ALA A 89 4.68 2.30 6.44
CA ALA A 89 4.67 3.44 5.53
C ALA A 89 5.81 3.39 4.49
N GLU A 90 7.00 2.91 4.88
CA GLU A 90 8.14 2.80 3.97
C GLU A 90 7.92 1.69 2.94
N PHE A 91 7.44 0.52 3.37
CA PHE A 91 7.11 -0.58 2.48
C PHE A 91 6.04 -0.18 1.45
N VAL A 92 4.95 0.47 1.88
CA VAL A 92 3.87 0.85 0.94
C VAL A 92 4.31 1.99 0.02
N TYR A 93 5.16 2.91 0.49
CA TYR A 93 5.77 3.91 -0.39
C TYR A 93 6.67 3.26 -1.46
N LYS A 94 7.47 2.26 -1.08
CA LYS A 94 8.28 1.48 -2.03
C LYS A 94 7.42 0.65 -2.97
N LEU A 95 6.29 0.10 -2.51
CA LEU A 95 5.31 -0.59 -3.35
C LEU A 95 4.76 0.37 -4.41
N ARG A 96 4.34 1.56 -4.00
CA ARG A 96 3.91 2.65 -4.89
C ARG A 96 4.98 2.99 -5.93
N CYS A 97 6.24 3.15 -5.54
CA CYS A 97 7.32 3.46 -6.48
C CYS A 97 7.66 2.30 -7.44
N SER A 98 7.60 1.06 -6.96
CA SER A 98 7.85 -0.16 -7.75
C SER A 98 6.75 -0.37 -8.79
N PHE A 99 5.49 -0.16 -8.38
CA PHE A 99 4.30 -0.31 -9.22
C PHE A 99 4.15 0.81 -10.26
N LEU A 100 4.49 2.07 -9.89
CA LEU A 100 4.25 3.25 -10.74
C LEU A 100 5.45 3.73 -11.58
N HIS A 101 6.70 3.47 -11.18
CA HIS A 101 7.84 4.20 -11.79
C HIS A 101 9.13 3.40 -12.03
N GLN A 102 9.70 2.71 -11.03
CA GLN A 102 11.18 2.57 -11.00
C GLN A 102 11.77 1.16 -10.87
N GLY A 103 10.99 0.06 -10.91
CA GLY A 103 11.55 -1.28 -11.09
C GLY A 103 12.48 -1.83 -9.99
N GLU A 104 12.75 -1.07 -8.91
CA GLU A 104 13.37 -1.63 -7.70
C GLU A 104 12.39 -2.65 -7.14
N THR A 105 12.80 -3.92 -7.17
CA THR A 105 11.95 -5.02 -6.68
C THR A 105 11.78 -4.87 -5.18
N LEU A 106 10.56 -5.03 -4.68
CA LEU A 106 10.29 -4.96 -3.24
C LEU A 106 11.11 -6.00 -2.45
N GLN A 107 11.48 -7.11 -3.09
CA GLN A 107 12.41 -8.10 -2.52
C GLN A 107 13.79 -7.49 -2.25
N ALA A 108 14.33 -6.68 -3.16
CA ALA A 108 15.61 -5.99 -2.95
C ALA A 108 15.52 -4.99 -1.79
N TYR A 109 14.42 -4.24 -1.69
CA TYR A 109 14.18 -3.36 -0.54
C TYR A 109 14.19 -4.13 0.79
N LEU A 110 13.47 -5.25 0.88
CA LEU A 110 13.42 -6.06 2.11
C LEU A 110 14.79 -6.66 2.45
N LYS A 111 15.55 -7.14 1.45
CA LYS A 111 16.93 -7.61 1.65
C LYS A 111 17.83 -6.51 2.18
N ASN A 112 17.73 -5.30 1.64
CA ASN A 112 18.51 -4.15 2.11
C ASN A 112 18.09 -3.70 3.53
N LYS A 113 16.79 -3.70 3.82
CA LYS A 113 16.24 -3.35 5.14
C LYS A 113 16.67 -4.32 6.24
N TYR A 114 16.84 -5.60 5.90
CA TYR A 114 17.19 -6.68 6.84
C TYR A 114 18.54 -7.32 6.51
N ASN A 115 19.52 -6.51 6.13
CA ASN A 115 20.86 -6.96 5.75
C ASN A 115 21.66 -7.62 6.90
N GLU A 116 21.22 -7.44 8.15
CA GLU A 116 21.78 -8.08 9.34
C GLU A 116 21.47 -9.59 9.43
N VAL A 117 20.50 -10.09 8.65
CA VAL A 117 20.10 -11.50 8.64
C VAL A 117 20.61 -12.16 7.35
N THR A 118 21.47 -13.17 7.49
CA THR A 118 22.00 -13.94 6.34
C THR A 118 21.09 -15.10 5.97
N ASP A 119 21.24 -15.61 4.75
CA ASP A 119 20.54 -16.81 4.25
C ASP A 119 19.00 -16.71 4.25
N VAL A 120 18.49 -15.49 4.07
CA VAL A 120 17.06 -15.21 3.94
C VAL A 120 16.66 -14.85 2.52
N ASN A 121 15.50 -15.34 2.12
CA ASN A 121 14.78 -14.90 0.93
C ASN A 121 13.47 -14.24 1.33
N PHE A 122 13.10 -13.19 0.59
CA PHE A 122 11.78 -12.56 0.73
C PHE A 122 10.94 -12.86 -0.50
N THR A 123 9.75 -13.38 -0.27
CA THR A 123 8.71 -13.60 -1.27
C THR A 123 7.56 -12.67 -0.96
N ILE A 124 7.03 -12.01 -1.99
CA ILE A 124 5.89 -11.12 -1.87
C ILE A 124 4.76 -11.72 -2.67
N LEU A 125 3.67 -12.02 -1.98
CA LEU A 125 2.51 -12.66 -2.55
C LEU A 125 1.36 -11.67 -2.54
N PHE A 126 0.93 -11.23 -3.72
CA PHE A 126 -0.34 -10.51 -3.85
C PHE A 126 -1.47 -11.52 -3.86
N THR A 127 -2.35 -11.42 -2.88
CA THR A 127 -3.51 -12.28 -2.72
C THR A 127 -4.78 -11.49 -3.04
N ILE A 128 -5.69 -12.17 -3.70
CA ILE A 128 -7.05 -11.69 -3.95
C ILE A 128 -7.97 -12.61 -3.15
N PRO A 129 -9.00 -12.10 -2.46
CA PRO A 129 -9.94 -12.96 -1.75
C PRO A 129 -10.54 -13.99 -2.69
N ASN A 130 -10.36 -15.26 -2.36
CA ASN A 130 -11.04 -16.35 -3.06
C ASN A 130 -12.51 -16.44 -2.58
N LYS A 131 -13.33 -17.21 -3.30
CA LYS A 131 -14.76 -17.43 -2.96
C LYS A 131 -15.00 -17.92 -1.51
N ASN A 132 -13.95 -18.41 -0.83
CA ASN A 132 -14.01 -18.94 0.53
C ASN A 132 -13.53 -17.94 1.60
N ASN A 133 -13.25 -16.68 1.24
CA ASN A 133 -12.74 -15.63 2.14
C ASN A 133 -11.52 -16.06 2.98
N ARG A 134 -10.69 -16.98 2.48
CA ARG A 134 -9.48 -17.40 3.20
C ARG A 134 -8.45 -16.27 3.16
N LYS A 135 -8.25 -15.61 4.29
CA LYS A 135 -7.14 -14.68 4.50
C LYS A 135 -5.88 -15.46 4.83
N LEU A 136 -4.82 -15.27 4.04
CA LEU A 136 -3.49 -15.72 4.44
C LEU A 136 -2.97 -14.83 5.58
N PRO A 137 -2.16 -15.38 6.51
CA PRO A 137 -1.42 -14.56 7.44
C PRO A 137 -0.60 -13.52 6.68
N THR A 138 -0.59 -12.27 7.17
CA THR A 138 0.22 -11.16 6.61
C THR A 138 1.66 -11.60 6.38
N PHE A 139 2.18 -12.41 7.29
CA PHE A 139 3.56 -12.88 7.28
C PHE A 139 3.62 -14.37 7.64
N GLN A 140 4.44 -15.12 6.89
CA GLN A 140 4.72 -16.54 7.11
C GLN A 140 6.22 -16.82 6.94
N THR A 141 6.75 -17.77 7.71
CA THR A 141 8.11 -18.29 7.55
C THR A 141 8.08 -19.76 7.16
N SER A 142 9.01 -20.16 6.29
CA SER A 142 9.32 -21.57 6.04
C SER A 142 10.83 -21.76 5.97
N SER A 143 11.31 -22.91 6.45
CA SER A 143 12.73 -23.30 6.35
C SER A 143 12.87 -24.50 5.43
N SER A 144 13.89 -24.45 4.57
CA SER A 144 14.31 -25.61 3.76
C SER A 144 15.45 -26.33 4.50
N GLY A 145 15.13 -27.22 5.44
CA GLY A 145 16.13 -27.96 6.21
C GLY A 145 15.54 -29.17 6.95
N PRO A 146 16.36 -30.12 7.43
CA PRO A 146 15.89 -31.25 8.21
C PRO A 146 15.02 -30.78 9.39
N SER A 147 13.89 -31.48 9.62
CA SER A 147 12.86 -31.14 10.62
C SER A 147 13.35 -31.11 12.08
N TRP A 148 14.63 -31.39 12.35
CA TRP A 148 15.25 -31.29 13.67
C TRP A 148 15.78 -29.87 13.91
N GLY A 149 14.84 -28.95 14.09
CA GLY A 149 15.07 -27.62 14.67
C GLY A 149 15.44 -26.50 13.67
N PRO A 150 15.21 -25.23 14.03
CA PRO A 150 15.33 -24.08 13.12
C PRO A 150 16.77 -23.70 12.75
N PHE A 151 17.77 -24.50 13.16
CA PHE A 151 19.20 -24.19 13.05
C PHE A 151 20.02 -25.38 12.53
N SER A 152 19.40 -26.28 11.76
CA SER A 152 20.20 -27.21 10.95
C SER A 152 21.00 -26.40 9.94
N SER A 153 22.33 -26.43 10.09
CA SER A 153 23.29 -25.64 9.33
C SER A 153 23.09 -25.84 7.83
N GLY A 154 22.64 -24.79 7.13
CA GLY A 154 22.55 -24.76 5.67
C GLY A 154 21.17 -24.53 5.05
N GLY A 155 20.10 -24.50 5.85
CA GLY A 155 18.75 -24.24 5.33
C GLY A 155 18.47 -22.75 5.12
N LYS A 156 18.03 -22.36 3.91
CA LYS A 156 17.56 -20.99 3.65
C LYS A 156 16.18 -20.78 4.29
N ILE A 157 16.00 -19.63 4.95
CA ILE A 157 14.71 -19.22 5.50
C ILE A 157 13.99 -18.36 4.47
N GLU A 158 12.77 -18.75 4.13
CA GLU A 158 11.89 -18.01 3.24
C GLU A 158 10.87 -17.22 4.08
N TYR A 159 10.87 -15.90 3.91
CA TYR A 159 9.93 -14.97 4.50
C TYR A 159 8.90 -14.60 3.43
N THR A 160 7.64 -15.01 3.62
CA THR A 160 6.55 -14.65 2.70
C THR A 160 5.69 -13.54 3.30
N LEU A 161 5.60 -12.42 2.59
CA LEU A 161 4.73 -11.30 2.92
C LEU A 161 3.50 -11.31 1.98
N SER A 162 2.31 -11.53 2.53
CA SER A 162 1.07 -11.80 1.78
C SER A 162 0.12 -10.59 1.78
N ILE A 163 0.14 -9.79 0.72
CA ILE A 163 -0.68 -8.58 0.58
C ILE A 163 -2.08 -8.99 0.12
N ASP A 164 -3.07 -8.87 0.99
CA ASP A 164 -4.49 -8.90 0.58
C ASP A 164 -4.80 -7.58 -0.14
N VAL A 165 -4.87 -7.64 -1.47
CA VAL A 165 -5.03 -6.46 -2.33
C VAL A 165 -6.35 -5.77 -2.05
N GLU A 166 -7.42 -6.53 -1.84
CA GLU A 166 -8.75 -5.97 -1.59
C GLU A 166 -8.80 -5.30 -0.21
N ASP A 167 -8.27 -5.96 0.83
CA ASP A 167 -8.21 -5.41 2.19
C ASP A 167 -7.34 -4.15 2.25
N MET A 168 -6.17 -4.16 1.59
CA MET A 168 -5.30 -2.98 1.46
C MET A 168 -6.02 -1.84 0.76
N CYS A 169 -6.67 -2.12 -0.38
CA CYS A 169 -7.42 -1.10 -1.12
C CYS A 169 -8.52 -0.48 -0.25
N LYS A 170 -9.33 -1.31 0.43
CA LYS A 170 -10.41 -0.85 1.32
C LYS A 170 -9.89 -0.01 2.48
N LYS A 171 -8.77 -0.39 3.10
CA LYS A 171 -8.15 0.36 4.19
C LYS A 171 -7.72 1.75 3.76
N ILE A 172 -6.99 1.85 2.65
CA ILE A 172 -6.49 3.13 2.14
C ILE A 172 -7.66 4.01 1.67
N ILE A 173 -8.64 3.46 0.96
CA ILE A 173 -9.87 4.17 0.56
C ILE A 173 -10.60 4.72 1.79
N SER A 174 -10.85 3.88 2.80
CA SER A 174 -11.56 4.30 4.00
C SER A 174 -10.81 5.40 4.77
N ALA A 175 -9.49 5.31 4.85
CA ALA A 175 -8.67 6.36 5.47
C ALA A 175 -8.73 7.68 4.68
N ALA A 176 -8.67 7.60 3.35
CA ALA A 176 -8.73 8.74 2.45
C ALA A 176 -10.10 9.45 2.50
N GLU A 177 -11.21 8.70 2.49
CA GLU A 177 -12.58 9.23 2.66
C GLU A 177 -12.73 9.93 4.02
N LYS A 178 -12.31 9.28 5.12
CA LYS A 178 -12.35 9.89 6.46
C LYS A 178 -11.50 11.16 6.55
N PHE A 179 -10.35 11.18 5.91
CA PHE A 179 -9.49 12.36 5.86
C PHE A 179 -10.16 13.49 5.08
N TYR A 180 -10.74 13.19 3.93
CA TYR A 180 -11.50 14.16 3.13
C TYR A 180 -12.67 14.75 3.90
N ASP A 181 -13.49 13.92 4.54
CA ASP A 181 -14.66 14.39 5.27
C ASP A 181 -14.32 15.38 6.38
N LYS A 182 -13.17 15.19 7.03
CA LYS A 182 -12.64 16.08 8.07
C LYS A 182 -11.94 17.33 7.54
N ASN A 183 -11.58 17.35 6.25
CA ASN A 183 -10.72 18.38 5.67
C ASN A 183 -11.26 18.92 4.33
N LYS A 184 -12.59 18.87 4.09
CA LYS A 184 -13.21 19.24 2.80
C LYS A 184 -12.72 20.59 2.27
N ASN A 185 -12.55 21.57 3.15
CA ASN A 185 -12.04 22.91 2.81
C ASN A 185 -10.60 22.91 2.27
N LYS A 186 -9.76 21.92 2.59
CA LYS A 186 -8.39 21.82 2.07
C LYS A 186 -8.34 21.20 0.67
N PHE A 187 -9.43 20.59 0.22
CA PHE A 187 -9.54 19.97 -1.10
C PHE A 187 -10.16 20.90 -2.15
N SER A 188 -10.57 22.13 -1.78
CA SER A 188 -11.07 23.11 -2.76
C SER A 188 -10.01 23.50 -3.79
N ASP A 189 -8.74 23.51 -3.38
CA ASP A 189 -7.61 23.90 -4.22
C ASP A 189 -6.97 22.71 -4.95
N PHE A 190 -7.51 21.51 -4.77
CA PHE A 190 -7.04 20.32 -5.48
C PHE A 190 -7.48 20.37 -6.95
N LYS A 191 -6.60 20.89 -7.81
CA LYS A 191 -6.81 21.02 -9.25
C LYS A 191 -6.51 19.76 -10.06
N GLY A 192 -6.19 18.63 -9.42
CA GLY A 192 -6.00 17.37 -10.14
C GLY A 192 -7.26 17.08 -10.96
N PHE A 193 -7.12 16.83 -12.26
CA PHE A 193 -8.25 16.61 -13.19
C PHE A 193 -9.19 17.81 -13.41
N ALA A 194 -8.82 19.04 -13.04
CA ALA A 194 -9.65 20.24 -13.28
C ALA A 194 -9.97 20.52 -14.77
N SER A 195 -9.28 19.85 -15.70
CA SER A 195 -9.54 19.90 -17.15
C SER A 195 -10.40 18.75 -17.69
N LEU A 196 -10.87 17.80 -16.85
CA LEU A 196 -11.81 16.76 -17.26
C LEU A 196 -13.20 17.38 -17.46
N ASN A 197 -13.39 17.95 -18.64
CA ASN A 197 -14.64 18.48 -19.11
C ASN A 197 -15.39 17.37 -19.86
N ASN A 198 -16.44 16.81 -19.27
CA ASN A 198 -17.24 15.73 -19.88
C ASN A 198 -18.20 16.23 -20.99
N ASN A 199 -17.89 17.33 -21.66
CA ASN A 199 -18.69 17.87 -22.76
C ASN A 199 -18.41 17.22 -24.13
N ILE A 200 -17.78 16.04 -24.18
CA ILE A 200 -17.37 15.40 -25.46
C ILE A 200 -18.46 14.47 -26.04
N TYR A 201 -19.60 14.32 -25.38
CA TYR A 201 -20.77 13.66 -25.98
C TYR A 201 -22.03 14.51 -25.77
N LYS A 202 -22.21 15.53 -26.61
CA LYS A 202 -23.53 16.01 -27.01
C LYS A 202 -23.76 15.61 -28.46
#